data_AF-U4LRK2-F1
#
_entry.id   AF-U4LRK2-F1
#
_cell.length_a   1.000
_cell.length_b   1.000
_cell.length_c   1.000
_cell.angle_alpha   90.00
_cell.angle_beta   90.00
_cell.angle_gamma   90.00
#
_symmetry.space_group_name_H-M   'P 1'
#
loop_
_entity.id
_entity.type
_entity.pdbx_description
1 polymer ?
#
loop_
_entity_poly.entity_id
_entity_poly.type
_entity_poly.pdbx_seq_one_letter_code
_entity_poly.pdbx_strand_id
1 'polypeptide(L)'
;MTKLNTGIAASRRKSRKAHFSAPSSVRRVIMSAPLSKELREKYGVRSMPIRKDDEVIVTRGSLKGREGKITSVYRLKYVVHVERVTREKVNGQSVPLGIAPSNVTITKLKLDKDREAILERKGGKGKITE
;
A
#
# COMPACT_ATOMS: atom_id res chain seq x y z
N MET A 1 -25.39 -9.50 -4.11
CA MET A 1 -25.40 -8.07 -4.48
C MET A 1 -25.31 -7.96 -5.99
N THR A 2 -26.38 -7.46 -6.60
CA THR A 2 -26.50 -7.26 -8.04
C THR A 2 -25.98 -5.88 -8.43
N LYS A 3 -25.32 -5.81 -9.59
CA LYS A 3 -24.77 -4.58 -10.16
C LYS A 3 -25.90 -3.71 -10.72
N LEU A 4 -26.07 -2.50 -10.18
CA LEU A 4 -27.07 -1.53 -10.64
C LEU A 4 -26.57 -0.68 -11.84
N ASN A 5 -25.30 -0.26 -11.83
CA ASN A 5 -24.73 0.57 -12.90
C ASN A 5 -24.42 -0.29 -14.13
N THR A 6 -25.04 -0.01 -15.28
CA THR A 6 -24.88 -0.77 -16.53
C THR A 6 -23.47 -0.66 -17.14
N GLY A 7 -22.74 0.44 -16.93
CA GLY A 7 -21.42 0.70 -17.52
C GLY A 7 -20.24 -0.13 -16.98
N ILE A 8 -20.36 -0.78 -15.81
CA ILE A 8 -19.21 -1.43 -15.12
C ILE A 8 -19.20 -2.95 -15.31
N ALA A 9 -18.62 -3.52 -16.37
CA ALA A 9 -18.74 -4.97 -16.61
C ALA A 9 -18.38 -5.88 -15.39
N ALA A 10 -19.25 -6.84 -15.05
CA ALA A 10 -19.02 -7.86 -14.00
C ALA A 10 -18.19 -9.07 -14.48
N SER A 11 -17.77 -9.07 -15.75
CA SER A 11 -17.02 -10.18 -16.34
C SER A 11 -15.62 -10.31 -15.73
N ARG A 12 -15.29 -11.51 -15.23
CA ARG A 12 -13.97 -11.87 -14.70
C ARG A 12 -12.83 -11.56 -15.69
N ARG A 13 -13.05 -11.82 -16.99
CA ARG A 13 -12.05 -11.56 -18.05
C ARG A 13 -11.74 -10.06 -18.16
N LYS A 14 -12.78 -9.22 -18.20
CA LYS A 14 -12.64 -7.76 -18.29
C LYS A 14 -11.95 -7.19 -17.06
N SER A 15 -12.34 -7.64 -15.86
CA SER A 15 -11.72 -7.23 -14.59
C SER A 15 -10.22 -7.59 -14.51
N ARG A 16 -9.85 -8.83 -14.85
CA ARG A 16 -8.43 -9.25 -14.85
C ARG A 16 -7.60 -8.47 -15.86
N LYS A 17 -8.13 -8.25 -17.08
CA LYS A 17 -7.45 -7.44 -18.10
C LYS A 17 -7.18 -6.04 -17.55
N ALA A 18 -8.21 -5.37 -17.02
CA ALA A 18 -8.09 -4.03 -16.45
C ALA A 18 -7.06 -3.96 -15.31
N HIS A 19 -7.00 -4.98 -14.44
CA HIS A 19 -6.01 -5.02 -13.36
C HIS A 19 -4.59 -5.15 -13.92
N PHE A 20 -4.28 -6.20 -14.68
CA PHE A 20 -2.89 -6.48 -15.09
C PHE A 20 -2.36 -5.54 -16.18
N SER A 21 -3.24 -4.97 -17.01
CA SER A 21 -2.85 -3.97 -18.01
C SER A 21 -2.92 -2.53 -17.49
N ALA A 22 -3.16 -2.32 -16.18
CA ALA A 22 -3.27 -0.97 -15.62
C ALA A 22 -1.95 -0.18 -15.79
N PRO A 23 -2.01 1.14 -16.09
CA PRO A 23 -0.84 2.01 -16.10
C PRO A 23 -0.35 2.31 -14.68
N SER A 24 0.90 2.80 -14.56
CA SER A 24 1.56 3.05 -13.26
C SER A 24 0.77 3.98 -12.33
N SER A 25 0.07 4.98 -12.87
CA SER A 25 -0.77 5.91 -12.11
C SER A 25 -1.95 5.20 -11.42
N VAL A 26 -2.60 4.28 -12.13
CA VAL A 26 -3.70 3.47 -11.59
C VAL A 26 -3.16 2.42 -10.62
N ARG A 27 -2.02 1.78 -10.95
CA ARG A 27 -1.36 0.82 -10.05
C ARG A 27 -1.00 1.43 -8.70
N ARG A 28 -0.62 2.70 -8.66
CA ARG A 28 -0.39 3.44 -7.40
C ARG A 28 -1.62 3.40 -6.49
N VAL A 29 -2.81 3.61 -7.04
CA VAL A 29 -4.07 3.61 -6.26
C VAL A 29 -4.44 2.20 -5.83
N ILE A 30 -4.31 1.22 -6.73
CA ILE A 30 -4.54 -0.20 -6.44
C ILE A 30 -3.62 -0.67 -5.30
N MET A 31 -2.35 -0.25 -5.31
CA MET A 31 -1.35 -0.57 -4.29
C MET A 31 -1.47 0.34 -3.06
N SER A 32 -2.63 0.29 -2.39
CA SER A 32 -2.87 0.95 -1.11
C SER A 32 -2.72 -0.03 0.06
N ALA A 33 -2.24 0.47 1.21
CA ALA A 33 -2.22 -0.27 2.47
C ALA A 33 -3.17 0.36 3.50
N PRO A 34 -3.72 -0.45 4.42
CA PRO A 34 -4.37 0.05 5.63
C PRO A 34 -3.42 0.86 6.51
N LEU A 35 -3.94 1.90 7.15
CA LEU A 35 -3.24 2.61 8.23
C LEU A 35 -3.38 1.84 9.56
N SER A 36 -2.46 2.05 10.50
CA SER A 36 -2.56 1.58 11.89
C SER A 36 -3.75 2.22 12.60
N LYS A 37 -4.18 1.66 13.74
CA LYS A 37 -5.33 2.21 14.50
C LYS A 37 -5.08 3.66 14.93
N GLU A 38 -3.90 3.94 15.46
CA GLU A 38 -3.44 5.27 15.85
C GLU A 38 -3.51 6.27 14.69
N LEU A 39 -2.99 5.90 13.51
CA LEU A 39 -3.04 6.77 12.34
C LEU A 39 -4.47 6.95 11.79
N ARG A 40 -5.33 5.94 11.92
CA ARG A 40 -6.75 6.06 11.53
C ARG A 40 -7.50 7.01 12.45
N GLU A 41 -7.23 6.97 13.74
CA GLU A 41 -7.84 7.88 14.71
C GLU A 41 -7.35 9.31 14.49
N LYS A 42 -6.05 9.49 14.26
CA LYS A 42 -5.42 10.79 13.98
C LYS A 42 -5.96 11.43 12.69
N TYR A 43 -5.95 10.68 11.58
CA TYR A 43 -6.28 11.24 10.26
C TYR A 43 -7.70 10.95 9.80
N GLY A 44 -8.46 10.06 10.42
CA GLY A 44 -9.81 9.65 9.98
C GLY A 44 -9.85 8.81 8.69
N VAL A 45 -8.69 8.43 8.13
CA VAL A 45 -8.60 7.72 6.85
C VAL A 45 -8.23 6.25 7.05
N ARG A 46 -8.94 5.33 6.38
CA ARG A 46 -8.70 3.87 6.53
C ARG A 46 -7.42 3.37 5.83
N SER A 47 -7.12 3.89 4.65
CA SER A 47 -6.02 3.40 3.80
C SER A 47 -5.40 4.48 2.93
N MET A 48 -4.11 4.32 2.60
CA MET A 48 -3.34 5.23 1.77
C MET A 48 -2.52 4.49 0.71
N PRO A 49 -2.35 5.07 -0.50
CA PRO A 49 -1.38 4.59 -1.48
C PRO A 49 0.03 4.55 -0.88
N ILE A 50 0.70 3.41 -0.99
CA ILE A 50 2.03 3.22 -0.40
C ILE A 50 3.09 4.02 -1.17
N ARG A 51 4.03 4.65 -0.45
CA ARG A 51 5.20 5.33 -1.03
C ARG A 51 6.51 4.78 -0.46
N LYS A 52 7.61 5.14 -1.14
CA LYS A 52 8.95 5.01 -0.55
C LYS A 52 9.01 5.82 0.74
N ASP A 53 9.81 5.35 1.68
CA ASP A 53 10.02 5.94 2.99
C ASP A 53 8.86 5.90 3.99
N ASP A 54 7.70 5.32 3.62
CA ASP A 54 6.69 5.00 4.63
C ASP A 54 7.21 3.86 5.54
N GLU A 55 6.96 3.94 6.84
CA GLU A 55 7.23 2.85 7.77
C GLU A 55 6.03 1.92 7.86
N VAL A 56 6.32 0.62 7.89
CA VAL A 56 5.29 -0.39 7.82
C VAL A 56 5.58 -1.59 8.70
N ILE A 57 4.50 -2.25 9.13
CA ILE A 57 4.51 -3.56 9.77
C ILE A 57 3.83 -4.60 8.88
N VAL A 58 4.45 -5.77 8.73
CA VAL A 58 3.87 -6.90 8.01
C VAL A 58 2.83 -7.59 8.90
N THR A 59 1.58 -7.67 8.44
CA THR A 59 0.48 -8.24 9.23
C THR A 59 0.16 -9.69 8.91
N ARG A 60 0.51 -10.15 7.71
CA ARG A 60 0.17 -11.49 7.20
C ARG A 60 1.37 -12.16 6.53
N GLY A 61 1.38 -13.49 6.50
CA GLY A 61 2.42 -14.31 5.88
C GLY A 61 3.57 -14.67 6.83
N SER A 62 4.60 -15.33 6.30
CA SER A 62 5.72 -15.88 7.07
C SER A 62 6.58 -14.83 7.79
N LEU A 63 6.52 -13.58 7.32
CA LEU A 63 7.32 -12.46 7.84
C LEU A 63 6.47 -11.52 8.73
N LYS A 64 5.33 -12.02 9.24
CA LYS A 64 4.44 -11.27 10.12
C LYS A 64 5.18 -10.74 11.35
N GLY A 65 4.85 -9.52 11.76
CA GLY A 65 5.43 -8.85 12.92
C GLY A 65 6.75 -8.12 12.62
N ARG A 66 7.35 -8.32 11.43
CA ARG A 66 8.51 -7.53 11.03
C ARG A 66 8.09 -6.13 10.64
N GLU A 67 8.85 -5.16 11.12
CA GLU A 67 8.73 -3.75 10.81
C GLU A 67 9.90 -3.29 9.97
N GLY A 68 9.66 -2.30 9.13
CA GLY A 68 10.73 -1.65 8.37
C GLY A 68 10.22 -0.53 7.51
N LYS A 69 11.17 0.24 6.98
CA LYS A 69 10.91 1.31 6.04
C LYS A 69 10.78 0.75 4.63
N ILE A 70 9.94 1.35 3.80
CA ILE A 70 9.79 0.92 2.41
C ILE A 70 10.95 1.47 1.58
N THR A 71 11.75 0.56 1.02
CA THR A 71 12.86 0.91 0.13
C THR A 71 12.37 1.21 -1.28
N SER A 72 11.47 0.37 -1.80
CA SER A 72 10.91 0.53 -3.14
C SER A 72 9.51 -0.03 -3.28
N VAL A 73 8.70 0.69 -4.07
CA VAL A 73 7.36 0.26 -4.48
C VAL A 73 7.44 -0.20 -5.92
N TYR A 74 7.50 -1.52 -6.12
CA TYR A 74 7.68 -2.11 -7.43
C TYR A 74 6.34 -2.40 -8.12
N ARG A 75 5.78 -1.33 -8.72
CA ARG A 75 4.46 -1.35 -9.35
C ARG A 75 4.34 -2.32 -10.51
N LEU A 76 5.44 -2.67 -11.19
CA LEU A 76 5.40 -3.66 -12.27
C LEU A 76 4.94 -5.04 -11.77
N LYS A 77 5.42 -5.44 -10.58
CA LYS A 77 5.15 -6.74 -9.96
C LYS A 77 4.09 -6.70 -8.85
N TYR A 78 3.43 -5.57 -8.62
CA TYR A 78 2.46 -5.38 -7.52
C TYR A 78 3.01 -5.67 -6.13
N VAL A 79 4.29 -5.35 -5.93
CA VAL A 79 5.05 -5.74 -4.75
C VAL A 79 5.73 -4.53 -4.13
N VAL A 80 5.89 -4.56 -2.81
CA VAL A 80 6.67 -3.60 -2.02
C VAL A 80 7.85 -4.33 -1.40
N HIS A 81 9.00 -3.67 -1.41
CA HIS A 81 10.20 -4.12 -0.71
C HIS A 81 10.35 -3.31 0.59
N VAL A 82 10.48 -4.04 1.69
CA VAL A 82 10.62 -3.49 3.03
C VAL A 82 12.04 -3.75 3.50
N GLU A 83 12.64 -2.76 4.13
CA GLU A 83 13.95 -2.87 4.76
C GLU A 83 13.95 -3.99 5.82
N ARG A 84 15.06 -4.70 5.96
CA ARG A 84 15.22 -5.87 6.87
C ARG A 84 14.34 -7.09 6.52
N VAL A 85 13.59 -7.02 5.42
CA VAL A 85 12.82 -8.16 4.89
C VAL A 85 13.54 -8.72 3.65
N THR A 86 14.62 -9.45 3.92
CA THR A 86 15.45 -10.11 2.91
C THR A 86 15.44 -11.63 3.09
N ARG A 87 15.83 -12.34 2.03
CA ARG A 87 16.18 -13.75 2.05
C ARG A 87 17.65 -13.88 1.70
N GLU A 88 18.38 -14.63 2.49
CA GLU A 88 19.75 -15.02 2.19
C GLU A 88 19.76 -16.18 1.18
N LYS A 89 20.62 -16.07 0.18
CA LYS A 89 20.92 -17.13 -0.77
C LYS A 89 22.07 -17.99 -0.23
N VAL A 90 22.23 -19.19 -0.79
CA VAL A 90 23.36 -20.11 -0.48
C VAL A 90 24.72 -19.44 -0.72
N ASN A 91 24.80 -18.47 -1.63
CA ASN A 91 26.01 -17.70 -1.92
C ASN A 91 26.26 -16.52 -0.96
N GLY A 92 25.54 -16.43 0.17
CA GLY A 92 25.69 -15.38 1.19
C GLY A 92 25.09 -14.02 0.82
N GLN A 93 24.55 -13.83 -0.40
CA GLN A 93 23.91 -12.57 -0.78
C GLN A 93 22.48 -12.48 -0.25
N SER A 94 22.11 -11.29 0.22
CA SER A 94 20.74 -10.96 0.62
C SER A 94 19.92 -10.41 -0.55
N VAL A 95 18.73 -10.96 -0.79
CA VAL A 95 17.77 -10.47 -1.78
C VAL A 95 16.50 -9.97 -1.10
N PRO A 96 15.98 -8.79 -1.45
CA PRO A 96 14.74 -8.28 -0.86
C PRO A 96 13.56 -9.17 -1.26
N LEU A 97 12.75 -9.54 -0.26
CA LEU A 97 11.52 -10.26 -0.51
C LEU A 97 10.41 -9.31 -0.91
N GLY A 98 9.56 -9.79 -1.81
CA GLY A 98 8.42 -9.04 -2.28
C GLY A 98 7.19 -9.26 -1.42
N ILE A 99 6.63 -8.19 -0.85
CA ILE A 99 5.39 -8.26 -0.06
C ILE A 99 4.26 -7.53 -0.78
N ALA A 100 3.06 -8.12 -0.78
CA ALA A 100 1.87 -7.46 -1.30
C ALA A 100 1.43 -6.32 -0.35
N PRO A 101 1.05 -5.14 -0.89
CA PRO A 101 0.67 -3.98 -0.08
C PRO A 101 -0.52 -4.24 0.86
N SER A 102 -1.44 -5.15 0.49
CA SER A 102 -2.60 -5.52 1.32
C SER A 102 -2.24 -6.28 2.59
N ASN A 103 -1.03 -6.86 2.66
CA ASN A 103 -0.56 -7.66 3.79
C ASN A 103 0.29 -6.83 4.77
N VAL A 104 0.27 -5.52 4.60
CA VAL A 104 1.13 -4.57 5.31
C VAL A 104 0.24 -3.48 5.91
N THR A 105 0.57 -3.00 7.10
CA THR A 105 -0.08 -1.85 7.73
C THR A 105 0.93 -0.73 7.86
N ILE A 106 0.54 0.49 7.49
CA ILE A 106 1.40 1.66 7.62
C ILE A 106 1.38 2.12 9.08
N THR A 107 2.57 2.27 9.67
CA THR A 107 2.77 2.75 11.05
C THR A 107 3.16 4.22 11.08
N LYS A 108 4.00 4.69 10.15
CA LYS A 108 4.31 6.11 9.94
C LYS A 108 4.22 6.50 8.48
N LEU A 109 3.65 7.67 8.21
CA LEU A 109 3.52 8.23 6.87
C LEU A 109 4.64 9.25 6.63
N LYS A 110 5.30 9.16 5.48
CA LYS A 110 6.09 10.30 4.97
C LYS A 110 5.14 11.36 4.44
N LEU A 111 5.01 12.47 5.16
CA LEU A 111 4.15 13.59 4.78
C LEU A 111 4.85 14.50 3.78
N ASP A 112 4.15 14.81 2.70
CA ASP A 112 4.50 15.81 1.69
C ASP A 112 3.23 16.64 1.41
N LYS A 113 3.33 17.81 0.78
CA LYS A 113 2.18 18.64 0.38
C LYS A 113 1.09 17.83 -0.34
N ASP A 114 1.49 16.98 -1.29
CA ASP A 114 0.56 16.11 -2.02
C ASP A 114 -0.11 15.05 -1.16
N ARG A 115 0.57 14.59 -0.10
CA ARG A 115 0.03 13.55 0.78
C ARG A 115 -0.99 14.13 1.73
N GLU A 116 -0.73 15.33 2.23
CA GLU A 116 -1.68 16.12 3.00
C GLU A 116 -2.94 16.39 2.18
N ALA A 117 -2.79 16.87 0.94
CA ALA A 117 -3.92 17.09 0.03
C ALA A 117 -4.75 15.81 -0.23
N ILE A 118 -4.13 14.62 -0.25
CA ILE A 118 -4.86 13.35 -0.38
C ILE A 118 -5.61 12.99 0.89
N LEU A 119 -5.03 13.26 2.06
CA LEU A 119 -5.67 13.00 3.36
C LEU A 119 -6.89 13.90 3.52
N GLU A 120 -6.75 15.20 3.25
CA GLU A 120 -7.85 16.17 3.27
C GLU A 120 -8.96 15.79 2.29
N ARG A 121 -8.62 15.47 1.04
CA ARG A 121 -9.61 15.04 0.04
C ARG A 121 -10.36 13.76 0.42
N LYS A 122 -9.74 12.87 1.20
CA LYS A 122 -10.38 11.64 1.69
C LYS A 122 -11.30 11.88 2.91
N GLY A 123 -11.52 13.13 3.30
CA GLY A 123 -12.29 13.49 4.49
C GLY A 123 -11.49 13.31 5.77
N GLY A 124 -10.15 13.30 5.66
CA GLY A 124 -9.31 13.26 6.83
C GLY A 124 -9.47 14.53 7.65
N LYS A 125 -9.44 14.40 8.97
CA LYS A 125 -9.37 15.57 9.85
C LYS A 125 -8.07 16.29 9.50
N GLY A 126 -8.17 17.44 8.83
CA GLY A 126 -7.02 18.34 8.61
C GLY A 126 -6.32 18.59 9.94
N LYS A 127 -5.00 18.83 9.90
CA LYS A 127 -4.08 18.87 11.04
C LYS A 127 -4.78 18.99 12.39
N ILE A 128 -4.78 17.91 13.18
CA ILE A 128 -4.88 18.05 14.64
C ILE A 128 -3.53 18.67 15.04
N THR A 129 -3.48 20.00 14.98
CA THR A 129 -2.42 20.82 15.56
C THR A 129 -2.50 20.65 17.07
N GLU A 130 -1.51 19.97 17.63
CA GLU A 130 -0.89 20.45 18.86
C GLU A 130 0.29 21.33 18.45
#